data_AF-A0A2S7Q0R7-F1
#
_entry.id   AF-A0A2S7Q0R7-F1
#
_cell.length_a   1.000
_cell.length_b   1.000
_cell.length_c   1.000
_cell.angle_alpha   90.00
_cell.angle_beta   90.00
_cell.angle_gamma   90.00
#
_symmetry.space_group_name_H-M   'P 1'
#
loop_
_entity.id
_entity.type
_entity.pdbx_description
1 polymer ?
#
loop_
_entity_poly.entity_id
_entity_poly.type
_entity_poly.pdbx_seq_one_letter_code
_entity_poly.pdbx_strand_id
1 'polypeptide(L)'
;MTVVHALDDYYLAITLLITVAYQLFFFSIAFSFKFDKLTDFAGGTNFVVLAIITLAFSGHHNARQIVASLFIMVWGARLSAFLLFRILKTGKDDRFDDKRDKFFPFLGFWVFQMLWVWIVSLPVTLINSPKVTRFPQPNFGTASDIAEGYVHGGARSALYASVVGAIFLTTLLMFVSGLTLQERPGAKKRYEKNNHWEEYSRYLNRTSILIPFPPQLYEKMPTILKRTIFLEFPIYVFDPAKHSDQSPGQRSAEEGRQSQGEVRPSTDNLVNKMNASCQCGAVTFTTPLPKPLAIYICHCDTSSAFACSAIFPRFELPCKESLCLYSRPTVSGDLVNCYFCKTCGTRIIHSTPGKNVVSVRGGCLEGLDWSKARHIWVKRAMVPIPEGVETSDEEPENCSFDTGLVRTAEGLQNGEDIGGSGRPFPMS
;
A
#
# COMPACT_ATOMS: atom_id res chain seq x y z
N MET A 1 5.61 31.50 -44.37
CA MET A 1 5.45 32.25 -43.10
C MET A 1 6.83 32.57 -42.58
N THR A 2 7.00 33.69 -41.88
CA THR A 2 8.28 34.06 -41.24
C THR A 2 8.49 33.22 -39.99
N VAL A 3 9.72 32.74 -39.78
CA VAL A 3 10.10 32.05 -38.54
C VAL A 3 9.98 33.04 -37.37
N VAL A 4 9.32 32.62 -36.29
CA VAL A 4 9.18 33.44 -35.07
C VAL A 4 10.33 33.11 -34.14
N HIS A 5 11.14 34.10 -33.77
CA HIS A 5 12.16 33.97 -32.73
C HIS A 5 11.54 34.35 -31.37
N ALA A 6 11.53 33.43 -30.41
CA ALA A 6 10.83 33.60 -29.14
C ALA A 6 11.73 33.23 -27.96
N LEU A 7 12.31 34.25 -27.30
CA LEU A 7 13.26 34.17 -26.17
C LEU A 7 14.58 33.45 -26.47
N ASP A 8 14.54 32.29 -27.11
CA ASP A 8 15.68 31.51 -27.57
C ASP A 8 15.36 30.78 -28.89
N ASP A 9 16.39 30.50 -29.69
CA ASP A 9 16.22 29.84 -31.00
C ASP A 9 15.97 28.32 -30.92
N TYR A 10 15.91 27.75 -29.71
CA TYR A 10 15.53 26.34 -29.47
C TYR A 10 14.09 26.20 -28.96
N TYR A 11 13.39 27.31 -28.71
CA TYR A 11 12.08 27.40 -28.07
C TYR A 11 12.00 26.80 -26.65
N LEU A 12 13.14 26.61 -25.97
CA LEU A 12 13.17 25.98 -24.65
C LEU A 12 12.55 26.86 -23.56
N ALA A 13 12.91 28.14 -23.54
CA ALA A 13 12.43 29.09 -22.54
C ALA A 13 10.93 29.37 -22.72
N ILE A 14 10.49 29.59 -23.96
CA ILE A 14 9.08 29.89 -24.23
C ILE A 14 8.18 28.68 -23.90
N THR A 15 8.58 27.46 -24.26
CA THR A 15 7.80 26.26 -23.93
C THR A 15 7.79 25.95 -22.44
N LEU A 16 8.87 26.25 -21.71
CA LEU A 16 8.91 26.14 -20.26
C LEU A 16 7.95 27.13 -19.60
N LEU A 17 7.97 28.40 -20.02
CA LEU A 17 7.08 29.43 -19.49
C LEU A 17 5.61 29.12 -19.77
N ILE A 18 5.28 28.67 -20.98
CA ILE A 18 3.92 28.23 -21.34
C ILE A 18 3.52 27.06 -20.43
N THR A 19 4.39 26.07 -20.25
CA THR A 19 4.12 24.91 -19.37
C THR A 19 3.85 25.35 -17.94
N VAL A 20 4.71 26.19 -17.37
CA VAL A 20 4.57 26.69 -16.00
C VAL A 20 3.28 27.48 -15.85
N ALA A 21 3.00 28.44 -16.74
CA ALA A 21 1.79 29.25 -16.67
C ALA A 21 0.52 28.41 -16.82
N TYR A 22 0.49 27.49 -17.79
CA TYR A 22 -0.64 26.61 -18.04
C TYR A 22 -0.91 25.68 -16.85
N GLN A 23 0.13 25.02 -16.33
CA GLN A 23 -0.01 24.11 -15.20
C GLN A 23 -0.37 24.85 -13.90
N LEU A 24 0.16 26.05 -13.67
CA LEU A 24 -0.23 26.86 -12.52
C LEU A 24 -1.68 27.34 -12.60
N PHE A 25 -2.17 27.71 -13.79
CA PHE A 25 -3.58 28.04 -14.00
C PHE A 25 -4.50 26.87 -13.62
N PHE A 26 -4.19 25.67 -14.12
CA PHE A 26 -4.96 24.46 -13.78
C PHE A 26 -4.79 24.04 -12.32
N PHE A 27 -3.62 24.23 -11.72
CA PHE A 27 -3.38 24.03 -10.30
C PHE A 27 -4.27 24.94 -9.45
N SER A 28 -4.35 26.24 -9.78
CA SER A 28 -5.21 27.18 -9.06
C SER A 28 -6.67 26.73 -9.08
N ILE A 29 -7.19 26.32 -10.24
CA ILE A 29 -8.55 25.78 -10.35
C ILE A 29 -8.70 24.50 -9.52
N ALA A 30 -7.78 23.54 -9.69
CA ALA A 30 -7.85 22.26 -9.00
C ALA A 30 -7.78 22.42 -7.47
N PHE A 31 -6.94 23.32 -6.97
CA PHE A 31 -6.78 23.60 -5.54
C PHE A 31 -7.99 24.35 -4.96
N SER A 32 -8.49 25.38 -5.66
CA SER A 32 -9.65 26.16 -5.20
C SER A 32 -10.95 25.36 -5.16
N PHE A 33 -11.17 24.49 -6.15
CA PHE A 33 -12.39 23.68 -6.26
C PHE A 33 -12.25 22.26 -5.72
N LYS A 34 -11.08 21.90 -5.17
CA LYS A 34 -10.71 20.52 -4.79
C LYS A 34 -11.01 19.53 -5.92
N PHE A 35 -10.72 19.95 -7.15
CA PHE A 35 -11.12 19.25 -8.37
C PHE A 35 -9.95 18.47 -8.95
N ASP A 36 -9.63 17.35 -8.30
CA ASP A 36 -8.47 16.48 -8.63
C ASP A 36 -8.58 15.84 -10.02
N LYS A 37 -9.78 15.89 -10.62
CA LYS A 37 -10.14 15.35 -11.93
C LYS A 37 -9.45 16.04 -13.09
N LEU A 38 -8.92 17.25 -12.87
CA LEU A 38 -8.37 18.11 -13.91
C LEU A 38 -6.87 17.90 -14.13
N THR A 39 -6.19 17.20 -13.22
CA THR A 39 -4.74 16.97 -13.23
C THR A 39 -4.29 16.25 -14.51
N ASP A 40 -4.84 15.05 -14.75
CA ASP A 40 -4.54 14.22 -15.92
C ASP A 40 -4.91 14.94 -17.24
N PHE A 41 -5.99 15.72 -17.25
CA PHE A 41 -6.41 16.53 -18.40
C PHE A 41 -5.43 17.66 -18.70
N ALA A 42 -4.99 18.40 -17.67
CA ALA A 42 -4.03 19.48 -17.80
C ALA A 42 -2.66 18.97 -18.31
N GLY A 43 -2.22 17.81 -17.83
CA GLY A 43 -0.99 17.17 -18.32
C GLY A 43 -1.06 16.85 -19.82
N GLY A 44 -2.10 16.13 -20.25
CA GLY A 44 -2.23 15.68 -21.64
C GLY A 44 -2.51 16.82 -22.64
N THR A 45 -3.31 17.81 -22.27
CA THR A 45 -3.60 18.97 -23.15
C THR A 45 -2.42 19.91 -23.28
N ASN A 46 -1.54 20.01 -22.28
CA ASN A 46 -0.33 20.80 -22.37
C ASN A 46 0.59 20.33 -23.52
N PHE A 47 0.76 19.01 -23.71
CA PHE A 47 1.49 18.47 -24.86
C PHE A 47 0.91 18.92 -26.20
N VAL A 48 -0.42 18.96 -26.32
CA VAL A 48 -1.13 19.41 -27.52
C VAL A 48 -0.85 20.89 -27.76
N VAL A 49 -0.97 21.73 -26.71
CA VAL A 49 -0.70 23.17 -26.79
C VAL A 49 0.74 23.45 -27.23
N LEU A 50 1.74 22.77 -26.64
CA LEU A 50 3.14 22.94 -27.03
C LEU A 50 3.38 22.52 -28.48
N ALA A 51 2.79 21.41 -28.94
CA ALA A 51 2.91 20.97 -30.32
C ALA A 51 2.32 21.97 -31.32
N ILE A 52 1.14 22.55 -31.02
CA ILE A 52 0.50 23.57 -31.85
C ILE A 52 1.36 24.83 -31.92
N ILE A 53 1.78 25.36 -30.76
CA ILE A 53 2.51 26.62 -30.69
C ILE A 53 3.87 26.51 -31.36
N THR A 54 4.63 25.45 -31.08
CA THR A 54 5.97 25.28 -31.67
C THR A 54 5.90 25.07 -33.18
N LEU A 55 4.92 24.31 -33.68
CA LEU A 55 4.71 24.13 -35.12
C LEU A 55 4.32 25.47 -35.78
N ALA A 56 3.43 26.25 -35.16
CA ALA A 56 3.02 27.55 -35.66
C ALA A 56 4.19 28.56 -35.71
N PHE A 57 5.07 28.54 -34.72
CA PHE A 57 6.23 29.44 -34.66
C PHE A 57 7.35 29.05 -35.64
N SER A 58 7.42 27.77 -35.99
CA SER A 58 8.50 27.20 -36.82
C SER A 58 8.64 27.87 -38.20
N GLY A 59 7.54 28.38 -38.78
CA GLY A 59 7.53 29.05 -40.09
C GLY A 59 7.75 28.11 -41.30
N HIS A 60 8.50 27.03 -41.10
CA HIS A 60 8.75 25.94 -42.05
C HIS A 60 7.96 24.69 -41.65
N HIS A 61 7.31 24.05 -42.63
CA HIS A 61 6.47 22.88 -42.40
C HIS A 61 7.01 21.70 -43.22
N ASN A 62 8.07 21.06 -42.71
CA ASN A 62 8.58 19.83 -43.30
C ASN A 62 7.75 18.63 -42.84
N ALA A 63 7.72 17.56 -43.64
CA ALA A 63 6.92 16.37 -43.36
C ALA A 63 7.17 15.80 -41.95
N ARG A 64 8.43 15.75 -41.49
CA ARG A 64 8.80 15.25 -40.16
C ARG A 64 8.20 16.06 -39.02
N GLN A 65 8.22 17.38 -39.14
CA GLN A 65 7.66 18.30 -38.14
C GLN A 65 6.15 18.14 -38.03
N ILE A 66 5.47 18.08 -39.19
CA ILE A 66 4.03 17.89 -39.27
C ILE A 66 3.65 16.55 -38.67
N VAL A 67 4.31 15.46 -39.10
CA VAL A 67 4.01 14.11 -38.62
C VAL A 67 4.25 14.01 -37.12
N ALA A 68 5.42 14.40 -36.60
CA ALA A 68 5.71 14.32 -35.17
C ALA A 68 4.72 15.14 -34.33
N SER A 69 4.40 16.36 -34.77
CA SER A 69 3.44 17.23 -34.08
C SER A 69 2.02 16.66 -34.12
N LEU A 70 1.57 16.13 -35.26
CA LEU A 70 0.26 15.47 -35.40
C LEU A 70 0.14 14.24 -34.51
N PHE A 71 1.18 13.41 -34.43
CA PHE A 71 1.18 12.23 -33.55
C PHE A 71 1.02 12.64 -32.09
N ILE A 72 1.76 13.66 -31.61
CA ILE A 72 1.60 14.17 -30.24
C ILE A 72 0.20 14.78 -30.03
N MET A 73 -0.31 15.57 -30.98
CA MET A 73 -1.63 16.18 -30.88
C MET A 73 -2.74 15.13 -30.80
N VAL A 74 -2.75 14.15 -31.72
CA VAL A 74 -3.77 13.10 -31.77
C VAL A 74 -3.69 12.21 -30.53
N TRP A 75 -2.49 11.80 -30.14
CA TRP A 75 -2.32 10.92 -28.97
C TRP A 75 -2.64 11.65 -27.67
N GLY A 76 -2.16 12.89 -27.51
CA GLY A 76 -2.43 13.74 -26.36
C GLY A 76 -3.92 14.04 -26.21
N ALA A 77 -4.61 14.41 -27.31
CA ALA A 77 -6.05 14.64 -27.30
C ALA A 77 -6.83 13.36 -26.95
N ARG A 78 -6.49 12.22 -27.59
CA ARG A 78 -7.12 10.92 -27.31
C ARG A 78 -6.97 10.53 -25.85
N LEU A 79 -5.76 10.58 -25.30
CA LEU A 79 -5.47 10.17 -23.93
C LEU A 79 -6.16 11.12 -22.92
N SER A 80 -6.08 12.43 -23.14
CA SER A 80 -6.72 13.42 -22.26
C SER A 80 -8.24 13.25 -22.23
N ALA A 81 -8.87 13.04 -23.39
CA ALA A 81 -10.30 12.82 -23.50
C ALA A 81 -10.73 11.52 -22.81
N PHE A 82 -9.97 10.44 -23.00
CA PHE A 82 -10.25 9.15 -22.35
C PHE A 82 -10.13 9.26 -20.81
N LEU A 83 -9.08 9.89 -20.30
CA LEU A 83 -8.87 10.06 -18.86
C LEU A 83 -9.94 10.95 -18.24
N LEU A 84 -10.32 12.04 -18.92
CA LEU A 84 -11.42 12.90 -18.51
C LEU A 84 -12.76 12.14 -18.48
N PHE A 85 -13.07 11.37 -19.53
CA PHE A 85 -14.28 10.53 -19.55
C PHE A 85 -14.29 9.52 -18.40
N ARG A 86 -13.17 8.82 -18.17
CA ARG A 86 -13.03 7.84 -17.11
C ARG A 86 -13.28 8.45 -15.74
N ILE A 87 -12.68 9.60 -15.44
CA ILE A 87 -12.83 10.22 -14.11
C ILE A 87 -14.21 10.83 -13.90
N LEU A 88 -14.86 11.32 -14.96
CA LEU A 88 -16.26 11.76 -14.90
C LEU A 88 -17.20 10.60 -14.55
N LYS A 89 -16.89 9.39 -15.02
CA LYS A 89 -17.68 8.18 -14.73
C LYS A 89 -17.36 7.54 -13.38
N THR A 90 -16.08 7.43 -13.00
CA THR A 90 -15.63 6.80 -11.75
C THR A 90 -15.79 7.73 -10.54
N GLY A 91 -15.89 9.04 -10.76
CA GLY A 91 -16.26 10.02 -9.73
C GLY A 91 -15.10 10.50 -8.85
N LYS A 92 -14.12 9.65 -8.53
CA LYS A 92 -12.99 9.98 -7.65
C LYS A 92 -11.72 9.20 -8.02
N ASP A 93 -10.54 9.78 -7.75
CA ASP A 93 -9.23 9.14 -7.91
C ASP A 93 -8.55 9.04 -6.53
N ASP A 94 -8.43 7.81 -6.02
CA ASP A 94 -7.90 7.52 -4.68
C ASP A 94 -6.45 7.99 -4.49
N ARG A 95 -5.69 8.24 -5.58
CA ARG A 95 -4.28 8.71 -5.50
C ARG A 95 -4.12 10.08 -4.83
N PHE A 96 -5.19 10.87 -4.78
CA PHE A 96 -5.16 12.24 -4.28
C PHE A 96 -5.84 12.44 -2.92
N ASP A 97 -6.39 11.37 -2.33
CA ASP A 97 -7.15 11.44 -1.07
C ASP A 97 -6.37 12.11 0.05
N ASP A 98 -5.10 11.77 0.23
CA ASP A 98 -4.25 12.31 1.31
C ASP A 98 -3.50 13.59 0.93
N LYS A 99 -3.62 14.04 -0.32
CA LYS A 99 -2.84 15.16 -0.88
C LYS A 99 -3.68 16.40 -1.16
N ARG A 100 -4.95 16.25 -1.55
CA ARG A 100 -5.82 17.36 -2.01
C ARG A 100 -6.00 18.48 -0.98
N ASP A 101 -5.90 18.17 0.31
CA ASP A 101 -6.06 19.14 1.39
C ASP A 101 -4.75 19.80 1.81
N LYS A 102 -3.61 19.28 1.36
CA LYS A 102 -2.28 19.77 1.73
C LYS A 102 -1.68 20.53 0.55
N PHE A 103 -1.51 21.84 0.71
CA PHE A 103 -1.01 22.72 -0.35
C PHE A 103 0.35 22.27 -0.92
N PHE A 104 1.36 22.04 -0.07
CA PHE A 104 2.72 21.71 -0.53
C PHE A 104 2.83 20.33 -1.21
N PRO A 105 2.26 19.23 -0.67
CA PRO A 105 2.24 17.94 -1.37
C PRO A 105 1.50 18.00 -2.70
N PHE A 106 0.40 18.75 -2.77
CA PHE A 106 -0.33 18.93 -4.02
C PHE A 106 0.51 19.74 -5.03
N LEU A 107 1.07 20.88 -4.63
CA LEU A 107 1.95 21.69 -5.49
C LEU A 107 3.16 20.88 -5.99
N GLY A 108 3.78 20.06 -5.13
CA GLY A 108 4.89 19.19 -5.52
C GLY A 108 4.53 18.22 -6.66
N PHE A 109 3.30 17.67 -6.66
CA PHE A 109 2.81 16.86 -7.77
C PHE A 109 2.70 17.68 -9.07
N TRP A 110 2.21 18.92 -9.00
CA TRP A 110 2.09 19.79 -10.19
C TRP A 110 3.44 20.24 -10.73
N VAL A 111 4.42 20.54 -9.86
CA VAL A 111 5.79 20.87 -10.28
C VAL A 111 6.44 19.67 -10.97
N PHE A 112 6.25 18.46 -10.41
CA PHE A 112 6.71 17.24 -11.07
C PHE A 112 6.05 17.04 -12.44
N GLN A 113 4.74 17.27 -12.54
CA GLN A 113 4.01 17.22 -13.81
C GLN A 113 4.53 18.26 -14.82
N MET A 114 4.84 19.50 -14.40
CA MET A 114 5.45 20.52 -15.26
C MET A 114 6.78 20.05 -15.85
N LEU A 115 7.67 19.56 -15.00
CA LEU A 115 8.99 19.06 -15.42
C LEU A 115 8.84 17.86 -16.37
N TRP A 116 7.96 16.92 -16.04
CA TRP A 116 7.69 15.75 -16.87
C TRP A 116 7.17 16.12 -18.25
N VAL A 117 6.13 16.96 -18.34
CA VAL A 117 5.57 17.39 -19.62
C VAL A 117 6.62 18.12 -20.46
N TRP A 118 7.37 19.04 -19.85
CA TRP A 118 8.38 19.82 -20.56
C TRP A 118 9.50 18.93 -21.12
N ILE A 119 10.08 18.04 -20.29
CA ILE A 119 11.15 17.11 -20.70
C ILE A 119 10.69 16.17 -21.83
N VAL A 120 9.47 15.63 -21.73
CA VAL A 120 8.94 14.69 -22.72
C VAL A 120 8.53 15.39 -24.02
N SER A 121 8.23 16.70 -23.97
CA SER A 121 7.92 17.50 -25.16
C SER A 121 9.14 17.94 -25.98
N LEU A 122 10.36 17.82 -25.43
CA LEU A 122 11.60 18.25 -26.07
C LEU A 122 11.79 17.78 -27.52
N PRO A 123 11.48 16.52 -27.91
CA PRO A 123 11.64 16.08 -29.30
C PRO A 123 10.87 16.96 -30.30
N VAL A 124 9.62 17.33 -29.97
CA VAL A 124 8.78 18.17 -30.84
C VAL A 124 9.15 19.64 -30.72
N THR A 125 9.51 20.11 -29.53
CA THR A 125 10.01 21.49 -29.33
C THR A 125 11.25 21.76 -30.18
N LEU A 126 12.22 20.84 -30.16
CA LEU A 126 13.49 21.00 -30.84
C LEU A 126 13.37 20.83 -32.36
N ILE A 127 12.61 19.85 -32.85
CA ILE A 127 12.43 19.66 -34.30
C ILE A 127 11.73 20.86 -34.95
N ASN A 128 10.88 21.56 -34.18
CA ASN A 128 10.18 22.77 -34.63
C ASN A 128 11.02 24.05 -34.48
N SER A 129 12.18 23.97 -33.81
CA SER A 129 12.98 25.15 -33.49
C SER A 129 13.74 25.75 -34.70
N PRO A 130 13.97 27.07 -34.72
CA PRO A 130 14.76 27.76 -35.75
C PRO A 130 16.17 27.19 -35.94
N LYS A 131 16.82 26.77 -34.84
CA LYS A 131 18.18 26.20 -34.88
C LYS A 131 18.26 24.88 -35.63
N VAL A 132 17.19 24.10 -35.64
CA VAL A 132 17.11 22.81 -36.34
C VAL A 132 16.58 23.00 -37.76
N THR A 133 15.54 23.82 -37.94
CA THR A 133 14.88 24.04 -39.23
C THR A 133 15.72 24.81 -40.25
N ARG A 134 16.76 25.54 -39.80
CA ARG A 134 17.74 26.17 -40.71
C ARG A 134 18.57 25.18 -41.54
N PHE A 135 18.63 23.90 -41.13
CA PHE A 135 19.37 22.88 -41.88
C PHE A 135 18.47 22.27 -42.97
N PRO A 136 19.03 21.94 -44.15
CA PRO A 136 18.30 21.23 -45.20
C PRO A 136 17.70 19.92 -44.65
N GLN A 137 16.40 19.76 -44.81
CA GLN A 137 15.72 18.53 -44.39
C GLN A 137 15.77 17.50 -45.52
N PRO A 138 16.13 16.24 -45.24
CA PRO A 138 16.10 15.20 -46.25
C PRO A 138 14.67 14.88 -46.69
N ASN A 139 14.54 14.25 -47.86
CA ASN A 139 13.25 13.77 -48.35
C ASN A 139 12.68 12.72 -47.40
N PHE A 140 11.40 12.89 -47.07
CA PHE A 140 10.62 11.97 -46.26
C PHE A 140 10.37 10.64 -46.97
N GLY A 141 10.38 9.54 -46.22
CA GLY A 141 10.27 8.16 -46.70
C GLY A 141 11.62 7.45 -46.96
N THR A 142 12.76 8.01 -46.54
CA THR A 142 14.09 7.43 -46.79
C THR A 142 14.79 7.01 -45.49
N ALA A 143 15.81 6.14 -45.56
CA ALA A 143 16.60 5.75 -44.38
C ALA A 143 17.28 6.98 -43.69
N SER A 144 17.47 8.07 -44.42
CA SER A 144 17.95 9.35 -43.88
C SER A 144 16.94 10.09 -43.00
N ASP A 145 15.71 9.57 -42.87
CA ASP A 145 14.74 10.00 -41.85
C ASP A 145 15.12 9.60 -40.43
N ILE A 146 15.88 8.53 -40.31
CA ILE A 146 16.31 7.97 -39.04
C ILE A 146 17.81 8.24 -38.83
N ALA A 147 18.61 8.18 -39.89
CA ALA A 147 20.04 8.45 -39.84
C ALA A 147 20.30 9.97 -39.76
N GLU A 148 20.78 10.43 -38.61
CA GLU A 148 21.01 11.82 -38.19
C GLU A 148 22.20 12.50 -38.90
N GLY A 149 22.34 12.32 -40.22
CA GLY A 149 23.51 12.73 -41.00
C GLY A 149 23.49 14.17 -41.51
N TYR A 150 22.39 14.92 -41.33
CA TYR A 150 22.13 16.20 -42.01
C TYR A 150 22.07 17.42 -41.06
N VAL A 151 22.13 17.20 -39.73
CA VAL A 151 22.22 18.26 -38.72
C VAL A 151 23.59 18.20 -38.06
N HIS A 152 24.24 19.36 -37.92
CA HIS A 152 25.60 19.45 -37.37
C HIS A 152 25.73 20.55 -36.30
N GLY A 153 26.79 20.47 -35.50
CA GLY A 153 27.09 21.41 -34.42
C GLY A 153 26.06 21.37 -33.28
N GLY A 154 25.79 22.52 -32.66
CA GLY A 154 24.93 22.62 -31.47
C GLY A 154 23.49 22.11 -31.66
N ALA A 155 22.96 22.14 -32.90
CA ALA A 155 21.62 21.60 -33.18
C ALA A 155 21.58 20.06 -33.10
N ARG A 156 22.67 19.38 -33.47
CA ARG A 156 22.79 17.93 -33.28
C ARG A 156 22.87 17.58 -31.79
N SER A 157 23.67 18.32 -31.04
CA SER A 157 23.75 18.18 -29.58
C SER A 157 22.39 18.40 -28.90
N ALA A 158 21.61 19.37 -29.38
CA ALA A 158 20.26 19.61 -28.88
C ALA A 158 19.32 18.44 -29.18
N LEU A 159 19.37 17.85 -30.38
CA LEU A 159 18.53 16.69 -30.72
C LEU A 159 18.77 15.48 -29.80
N TYR A 160 19.98 15.28 -29.27
CA TYR A 160 20.21 14.25 -28.24
C TYR A 160 19.40 14.48 -26.95
N ALA A 161 18.95 15.72 -26.66
CA ALA A 161 18.03 15.97 -25.55
C ALA A 161 16.66 15.28 -25.74
N SER A 162 16.30 14.89 -26.97
CA SER A 162 15.11 14.06 -27.23
C SER A 162 15.22 12.67 -26.59
N VAL A 163 16.44 12.11 -26.50
CA VAL A 163 16.72 10.82 -25.86
C VAL A 163 16.51 10.92 -24.35
N VAL A 164 16.81 12.07 -23.76
CA VAL A 164 16.60 12.33 -22.32
C VAL A 164 15.13 12.14 -21.95
N GLY A 165 14.20 12.59 -22.80
CA GLY A 165 12.77 12.39 -22.59
C GLY A 165 12.37 10.90 -22.54
N ALA A 166 12.89 10.10 -23.47
CA ALA A 166 12.62 8.66 -23.51
C ALA A 166 13.23 7.92 -22.31
N ILE A 167 14.47 8.24 -21.93
CA ILE A 167 15.14 7.66 -20.75
C ILE A 167 14.39 8.05 -19.47
N PHE A 168 14.03 9.32 -19.34
CA PHE A 168 13.30 9.84 -18.19
C PHE A 168 11.96 9.15 -18.02
N LEU A 169 11.16 9.08 -19.09
CA LEU A 169 9.83 8.46 -19.07
C LEU A 169 9.94 6.95 -18.79
N THR A 170 10.90 6.26 -19.41
CA THR A 170 11.15 4.83 -19.15
C THR A 170 11.51 4.59 -17.68
N THR A 171 12.44 5.39 -17.14
CA THR A 171 12.85 5.30 -15.73
C THR A 171 11.67 5.54 -14.78
N LEU A 172 10.86 6.56 -15.07
CA LEU A 172 9.68 6.90 -14.28
C LEU A 172 8.64 5.78 -14.28
N LEU A 173 8.33 5.22 -15.45
CA LEU A 173 7.37 4.11 -15.57
C LEU A 173 7.88 2.83 -14.92
N MET A 174 9.16 2.53 -15.05
CA MET A 174 9.75 1.32 -14.49
C MET A 174 9.93 1.41 -12.98
N PHE A 175 10.34 2.54 -12.41
CA PHE A 175 10.79 2.58 -11.01
C PHE A 175 9.91 3.39 -10.08
N VAL A 176 9.12 4.34 -10.59
CA VAL A 176 8.41 5.31 -9.74
C VAL A 176 6.90 5.09 -9.74
N SER A 177 6.25 5.04 -10.91
CA SER A 177 4.79 5.09 -10.97
C SER A 177 4.12 3.96 -11.73
N GLY A 178 4.64 3.54 -12.88
CA GLY A 178 3.90 2.68 -13.81
C GLY A 178 3.74 1.27 -13.27
N LEU A 179 4.82 0.50 -13.35
CA LEU A 179 4.82 -0.93 -13.00
C LEU A 179 4.80 -1.15 -11.49
N THR A 180 5.56 -0.35 -10.74
CA THR A 180 5.68 -0.51 -9.28
C THR A 180 4.37 -0.28 -8.53
N LEU A 181 3.54 0.67 -8.97
CA LEU A 181 2.24 0.95 -8.32
C LEU A 181 1.12 0.00 -8.77
N GLN A 182 1.24 -0.64 -9.94
CA GLN A 182 0.19 -1.52 -10.47
C GLN A 182 0.43 -2.98 -10.13
N GLU A 183 1.62 -3.50 -10.40
CA GLU A 183 1.90 -4.95 -10.33
C GLU A 183 1.82 -5.48 -8.89
N ARG A 184 2.67 -4.96 -8.00
CA ARG A 184 2.79 -5.48 -6.64
C ARG A 184 1.56 -5.18 -5.78
N PRO A 185 1.04 -3.93 -5.70
CA PRO A 185 -0.19 -3.65 -4.95
C PRO A 185 -1.43 -4.35 -5.54
N GLY A 186 -1.51 -4.48 -6.87
CA GLY A 186 -2.57 -5.20 -7.55
C GLY A 186 -2.56 -6.70 -7.20
N ALA A 187 -1.38 -7.31 -7.20
CA ALA A 187 -1.20 -8.70 -6.77
C ALA A 187 -1.53 -8.89 -5.29
N LYS A 188 -1.07 -7.99 -4.40
CA LYS A 188 -1.41 -8.00 -2.97
C LYS A 188 -2.93 -7.97 -2.76
N LYS A 189 -3.64 -7.05 -3.41
CA LYS A 189 -5.09 -6.92 -3.28
C LYS A 189 -5.86 -8.15 -3.78
N ARG A 190 -5.38 -8.84 -4.81
CA ARG A 190 -5.98 -10.10 -5.30
C ARG A 190 -5.71 -11.27 -4.35
N TYR A 191 -4.48 -11.34 -3.82
CA TYR A 191 -4.07 -12.33 -2.83
C TYR A 191 -4.91 -12.25 -1.55
N GLU A 192 -5.04 -11.05 -0.98
CA GLU A 192 -5.76 -10.82 0.29
C GLU A 192 -7.27 -11.04 0.18
N LYS A 193 -7.85 -10.82 -1.00
CA LYS A 193 -9.27 -11.08 -1.26
C LYS A 193 -9.57 -12.55 -1.61
N ASN A 194 -8.56 -13.42 -1.59
CA ASN A 194 -8.62 -14.79 -2.07
C ASN A 194 -9.31 -14.94 -3.44
N ASN A 195 -9.09 -13.96 -4.33
CA ASN A 195 -9.78 -13.89 -5.61
C ASN A 195 -8.97 -14.63 -6.68
N HIS A 196 -9.19 -15.95 -6.80
CA HIS A 196 -8.50 -16.84 -7.75
C HIS A 196 -6.98 -16.66 -7.77
N TRP A 197 -6.38 -16.61 -6.57
CA TRP A 197 -4.95 -16.34 -6.42
C TRP A 197 -4.07 -17.36 -7.17
N GLU A 198 -4.41 -18.64 -7.16
CA GLU A 198 -3.62 -19.68 -7.83
C GLU A 198 -3.54 -19.46 -9.34
N GLU A 199 -4.67 -19.14 -9.97
CA GLU A 199 -4.73 -18.84 -11.41
C GLU A 199 -3.94 -17.57 -11.73
N TYR A 200 -4.09 -16.54 -10.91
CA TYR A 200 -3.38 -15.27 -11.08
C TYR A 200 -1.87 -15.42 -10.86
N SER A 201 -1.45 -16.20 -9.87
CA SER A 201 -0.04 -16.51 -9.62
C SER A 201 0.58 -17.29 -10.78
N ARG A 202 -0.17 -18.23 -11.36
CA ARG A 202 0.24 -18.92 -12.60
C ARG A 202 0.37 -17.93 -13.76
N TYR A 203 -0.56 -16.98 -13.92
CA TYR A 203 -0.45 -15.93 -14.93
C TYR A 203 0.83 -15.10 -14.77
N LEU A 204 1.14 -14.66 -13.55
CA LEU A 204 2.36 -13.89 -13.26
C LEU A 204 3.64 -14.67 -13.58
N ASN A 205 3.66 -15.98 -13.32
CA ASN A 205 4.83 -16.81 -13.62
C ASN A 205 5.03 -17.11 -15.11
N ARG A 206 3.95 -17.04 -15.91
CA ARG A 206 3.91 -17.38 -17.33
C ARG A 206 3.96 -16.16 -18.26
N THR A 207 3.72 -14.96 -17.75
CA THR A 207 3.59 -13.76 -18.58
C THR A 207 4.72 -12.80 -18.25
N SER A 208 5.47 -12.39 -19.28
CA SER A 208 6.46 -11.33 -19.09
C SER A 208 5.76 -9.98 -18.88
N ILE A 209 6.32 -9.18 -17.96
CA ILE A 209 5.79 -7.87 -17.59
C ILE A 209 6.01 -6.83 -18.71
N LEU A 210 7.18 -6.86 -19.35
CA LEU A 210 7.63 -5.78 -20.25
C LEU A 210 7.79 -6.23 -21.71
N ILE A 211 8.43 -7.37 -21.94
CA ILE A 211 8.79 -7.82 -23.29
C ILE A 211 7.84 -8.95 -23.70
N PRO A 212 6.97 -8.74 -24.70
CA PRO A 212 6.04 -9.78 -25.14
C PRO A 212 6.77 -11.07 -25.50
N PHE A 213 6.37 -12.18 -24.89
CA PHE A 213 7.02 -13.48 -25.09
C PHE A 213 6.03 -14.64 -24.94
N PRO A 214 6.22 -15.76 -25.69
CA PRO A 214 5.33 -16.91 -25.59
C PRO A 214 5.25 -17.49 -24.16
N PRO A 215 4.04 -17.62 -23.56
CA PRO A 215 3.91 -18.02 -22.16
C PRO A 215 4.49 -19.39 -21.81
N GLN A 216 4.42 -20.34 -22.75
CA GLN A 216 4.91 -21.71 -22.56
C GLN A 216 6.44 -21.77 -22.43
N LEU A 217 7.14 -20.82 -23.07
CA LEU A 217 8.59 -20.72 -23.00
C LEU A 217 9.02 -19.88 -21.79
N TYR A 218 8.26 -18.83 -21.47
CA TYR A 218 8.54 -17.99 -20.32
C TYR A 218 8.45 -18.75 -19.00
N GLU A 219 7.45 -19.62 -18.86
CA GLU A 219 7.22 -20.42 -17.65
C GLU A 219 8.44 -21.26 -17.25
N LYS A 220 9.10 -21.87 -18.24
CA LYS A 220 10.25 -22.77 -18.06
C LYS A 220 11.59 -22.05 -17.88
N MET A 221 11.59 -20.73 -18.03
CA MET A 221 12.83 -19.96 -18.04
C MET A 221 13.38 -19.78 -16.61
N PRO A 222 14.69 -19.93 -16.39
CA PRO A 222 15.29 -19.66 -15.08
C PRO A 222 15.12 -18.19 -14.68
N THR A 223 14.92 -17.96 -13.38
CA THR A 223 14.66 -16.63 -12.81
C THR A 223 15.75 -15.61 -13.14
N ILE A 224 17.00 -16.05 -13.33
CA ILE A 224 18.10 -15.17 -13.73
C ILE A 224 17.79 -14.50 -15.07
N LEU A 225 17.35 -15.27 -16.07
CA LEU A 225 17.02 -14.73 -17.40
C LEU A 225 15.77 -13.86 -17.35
N LYS A 226 14.76 -14.22 -16.54
CA LYS A 226 13.59 -13.36 -16.31
C LYS A 226 14.00 -11.99 -15.73
N ARG A 227 14.89 -12.00 -14.73
CA ARG A 227 15.37 -10.78 -14.05
C ARG A 227 16.30 -9.92 -14.89
N THR A 228 17.09 -10.50 -15.79
CA THR A 228 18.09 -9.77 -16.58
C THR A 228 17.62 -9.41 -17.98
N ILE A 229 17.08 -10.37 -18.74
CA ILE A 229 16.68 -10.16 -20.14
C ILE A 229 15.29 -9.53 -20.22
N PHE A 230 14.36 -9.99 -19.37
CA PHE A 230 12.97 -9.53 -19.39
C PHE A 230 12.69 -8.38 -18.42
N LEU A 231 13.73 -7.90 -17.73
CA LEU A 231 13.66 -6.80 -16.77
C LEU A 231 12.61 -7.03 -15.66
N GLU A 232 12.37 -8.29 -15.28
CA GLU A 232 11.48 -8.67 -14.19
C GLU A 232 12.16 -8.42 -12.83
N PHE A 233 12.36 -7.14 -12.48
CA PHE A 233 13.05 -6.78 -11.26
C PHE A 233 12.30 -7.26 -10.00
N PRO A 234 13.01 -7.60 -8.91
CA PRO A 234 12.38 -8.07 -7.66
C PRO A 234 11.35 -7.10 -7.08
N ILE A 235 11.46 -5.81 -7.38
CA ILE A 235 10.52 -4.77 -6.95
C ILE A 235 9.09 -4.98 -7.50
N TYR A 236 8.94 -5.69 -8.63
CA TYR A 236 7.65 -5.98 -9.25
C TYR A 236 7.01 -7.27 -8.70
N VAL A 237 7.82 -8.22 -8.23
CA VAL A 237 7.37 -9.55 -7.84
C VAL A 237 6.69 -9.49 -6.48
N PHE A 238 5.43 -9.93 -6.42
CA PHE A 238 4.73 -10.12 -5.18
C PHE A 238 5.04 -11.51 -4.60
N ASP A 239 5.69 -11.53 -3.43
CA ASP A 239 5.94 -12.73 -2.64
C ASP A 239 4.99 -12.72 -1.43
N PRO A 240 4.00 -13.63 -1.37
CA PRO A 240 3.11 -13.77 -0.23
C PRO A 240 3.81 -13.81 1.13
N ALA A 241 4.94 -14.51 1.25
CA ALA A 241 5.63 -14.69 2.51
C ALA A 241 6.30 -13.40 3.02
N LYS A 242 6.64 -12.48 2.10
CA LYS A 242 7.33 -11.23 2.43
C LYS A 242 6.41 -10.00 2.39
N HIS A 243 5.33 -10.07 1.61
CA HIS A 243 4.55 -8.90 1.22
C HIS A 243 3.07 -8.99 1.61
N SER A 244 2.59 -10.13 2.12
CA SER A 244 1.27 -10.21 2.73
C SER A 244 1.35 -9.90 4.22
N ASP A 245 0.34 -9.21 4.74
CA ASP A 245 0.24 -8.89 6.16
C ASP A 245 -0.24 -10.12 6.99
N GLN A 246 -0.35 -11.30 6.34
CA GLN A 246 -0.83 -12.56 6.91
C GLN A 246 0.31 -13.59 7.01
N SER A 247 0.59 -14.04 8.23
CA SER A 247 1.58 -15.09 8.50
C SER A 247 1.23 -16.40 7.75
N PRO A 248 2.21 -17.13 7.17
CA PRO A 248 2.00 -18.36 6.40
C PRO A 248 1.18 -19.46 7.11
N GLY A 249 1.12 -19.45 8.45
CA GLY A 249 0.42 -20.44 9.25
C GLY A 249 -1.11 -20.36 9.23
N GLN A 250 -1.71 -19.31 8.66
CA GLN A 250 -3.17 -19.16 8.64
C GLN A 250 -3.85 -19.95 7.50
N ARG A 251 -3.15 -20.24 6.39
CA ARG A 251 -3.71 -20.92 5.22
C ARG A 251 -3.87 -22.43 5.37
N SER A 252 -2.93 -23.10 6.05
CA SER A 252 -3.01 -24.55 6.23
C SER A 252 -4.19 -25.00 7.13
N ALA A 253 -4.77 -24.08 7.92
CA ALA A 253 -5.97 -24.34 8.71
C ALA A 253 -7.28 -24.24 7.89
N GLU A 254 -7.26 -23.52 6.76
CA GLU A 254 -8.46 -23.27 5.93
C GLU A 254 -8.66 -24.37 4.86
N GLU A 255 -7.59 -24.88 4.25
CA GLU A 255 -7.67 -25.98 3.26
C GLU A 255 -8.14 -27.31 3.88
N GLY A 256 -7.87 -27.53 5.18
CA GLY A 256 -8.37 -28.70 5.90
C GLY A 256 -9.89 -28.71 6.16
N ARG A 257 -10.59 -27.58 5.91
CA ARG A 257 -12.00 -27.40 6.30
C ARG A 257 -13.00 -27.59 5.15
N GLN A 258 -12.54 -27.70 3.90
CA GLN A 258 -13.43 -27.82 2.73
C GLN A 258 -13.94 -29.24 2.44
N SER A 259 -13.62 -30.24 3.27
CA SER A 259 -14.09 -31.61 3.10
C SER A 259 -15.04 -32.07 4.21
N GLN A 260 -16.09 -31.29 4.53
CA GLN A 260 -17.24 -31.87 5.22
C GLN A 260 -18.51 -31.00 5.13
N GLY A 261 -19.47 -31.49 4.34
CA GLY A 261 -20.89 -31.56 4.71
C GLY A 261 -21.69 -30.25 4.78
N GLU A 262 -22.49 -30.02 3.74
CA GLU A 262 -23.73 -29.23 3.76
C GLU A 262 -24.54 -29.42 5.06
N VAL A 263 -24.86 -28.32 5.76
CA VAL A 263 -25.92 -28.27 6.77
C VAL A 263 -26.79 -27.03 6.52
N ARG A 264 -28.11 -27.28 6.45
CA ARG A 264 -29.20 -26.34 6.16
C ARG A 264 -29.28 -25.17 7.16
N PRO A 265 -29.86 -24.01 6.78
CA PRO A 265 -29.91 -22.85 7.66
C PRO A 265 -31.02 -23.03 8.72
N SER A 266 -30.63 -23.09 9.99
CA SER A 266 -31.54 -22.88 11.12
C SER A 266 -31.41 -21.45 11.62
N THR A 267 -32.54 -20.78 11.65
CA THR A 267 -32.78 -19.44 12.23
C THR A 267 -32.36 -19.39 13.69
N ASP A 268 -31.35 -18.58 14.01
CA ASP A 268 -31.24 -17.89 15.30
C ASP A 268 -30.25 -16.72 15.19
N ASN A 269 -30.69 -15.53 15.60
CA ASN A 269 -29.87 -14.33 15.70
C ASN A 269 -28.80 -14.52 16.78
N LEU A 270 -27.61 -15.02 16.39
CA LEU A 270 -26.47 -15.17 17.29
C LEU A 270 -25.38 -14.16 16.93
N VAL A 271 -25.15 -13.24 17.87
CA VAL A 271 -24.01 -12.34 17.93
C VAL A 271 -22.72 -13.17 17.81
N ASN A 272 -21.95 -12.98 16.73
CA ASN A 272 -20.70 -13.70 16.45
C ASN A 272 -19.65 -13.44 17.54
N LYS A 273 -19.60 -14.31 18.56
CA LYS A 273 -18.54 -14.33 19.59
C LYS A 273 -17.20 -14.73 18.96
N MET A 274 -16.07 -14.34 19.57
CA MET A 274 -14.74 -14.71 19.05
C MET A 274 -14.31 -16.09 19.55
N ASN A 275 -13.68 -16.86 18.67
CA ASN A 275 -13.02 -18.10 19.06
C ASN A 275 -11.60 -17.81 19.53
N ALA A 276 -11.18 -18.56 20.55
CA ALA A 276 -9.86 -18.51 21.12
C ALA A 276 -9.26 -19.92 21.15
N SER A 277 -8.01 -20.08 20.73
CA SER A 277 -7.29 -21.36 20.78
C SER A 277 -5.82 -21.16 21.14
N CYS A 278 -5.24 -22.11 21.87
CA CYS A 278 -3.79 -22.17 22.06
C CYS A 278 -3.08 -22.67 20.79
N GLN A 279 -1.74 -22.57 20.75
CA GLN A 279 -0.95 -22.94 19.57
C GLN A 279 -1.16 -24.40 19.09
N CYS A 280 -1.40 -25.34 20.01
CA CYS A 280 -1.63 -26.75 19.67
C CYS A 280 -3.12 -27.14 19.57
N GLY A 281 -4.05 -26.20 19.80
CA GLY A 281 -5.49 -26.47 19.79
C GLY A 281 -6.05 -27.22 21.02
N ALA A 282 -5.20 -27.71 21.93
CA ALA A 282 -5.64 -28.46 23.11
C ALA A 282 -6.54 -27.66 24.08
N VAL A 283 -6.45 -26.33 24.05
CA VAL A 283 -7.37 -25.42 24.75
C VAL A 283 -8.04 -24.56 23.71
N THR A 284 -9.35 -24.74 23.55
CA THR A 284 -10.19 -23.98 22.61
C THR A 284 -11.47 -23.55 23.30
N PHE A 285 -11.90 -22.31 23.10
CA PHE A 285 -13.11 -21.75 23.71
C PHE A 285 -13.65 -20.54 22.96
N THR A 286 -14.85 -20.10 23.32
CA THR A 286 -15.49 -18.93 22.74
C THR A 286 -15.63 -17.84 23.81
N THR A 287 -15.30 -16.59 23.45
CA THR A 287 -15.36 -15.44 24.37
C THR A 287 -16.80 -15.08 24.72
N PRO A 288 -17.05 -14.43 25.88
CA PRO A 288 -18.41 -14.02 26.27
C PRO A 288 -18.99 -12.92 25.36
N LEU A 289 -18.12 -12.10 24.75
CA LEU A 289 -18.49 -10.99 23.89
C LEU A 289 -17.83 -11.12 22.50
N PRO A 290 -18.46 -10.57 21.44
CA PRO A 290 -17.91 -10.51 20.08
C PRO A 290 -16.71 -9.57 19.93
N LYS A 291 -16.51 -8.64 20.88
CA LYS A 291 -15.43 -7.67 20.92
C LYS A 291 -14.93 -7.52 22.36
N PRO A 292 -13.62 -7.30 22.58
CA PRO A 292 -13.12 -7.05 23.91
C PRO A 292 -13.54 -5.66 24.39
N LEU A 293 -13.58 -5.47 25.71
CA LEU A 293 -13.84 -4.18 26.34
C LEU A 293 -12.68 -3.20 26.09
N ALA A 294 -11.46 -3.73 26.05
CA ALA A 294 -10.24 -2.97 25.78
C ALA A 294 -9.15 -3.90 25.24
N ILE A 295 -8.20 -3.34 24.50
CA ILE A 295 -7.01 -4.06 24.01
C ILE A 295 -5.78 -3.28 24.43
N TYR A 296 -4.82 -3.98 25.02
CA TYR A 296 -3.56 -3.39 25.48
C TYR A 296 -2.37 -4.12 24.85
N ILE A 297 -1.44 -3.35 24.30
CA ILE A 297 -0.11 -3.82 23.91
C ILE A 297 0.85 -3.35 24.99
N CYS A 298 1.38 -4.30 25.76
CA CYS A 298 2.29 -4.05 26.85
C CYS A 298 3.74 -4.28 26.42
N HIS A 299 4.60 -3.30 26.68
CA HIS A 299 6.02 -3.30 26.32
C HIS A 299 6.94 -3.52 27.52
N CYS A 300 6.43 -3.97 28.67
CA CYS A 300 7.27 -4.29 29.82
C CYS A 300 8.21 -5.47 29.49
N ASP A 301 9.29 -5.65 30.27
CA ASP A 301 10.30 -6.71 30.09
C ASP A 301 9.67 -8.09 29.99
N THR A 302 9.30 -8.45 28.76
CA THR A 302 8.68 -9.73 28.42
C THR A 302 9.66 -10.50 27.55
N SER A 303 9.57 -11.83 27.55
CA SER A 303 10.35 -12.69 26.66
C SER A 303 9.98 -12.55 25.17
N SER A 304 9.22 -11.52 24.82
CA SER A 304 8.66 -11.19 23.50
C SER A 304 8.83 -9.68 23.26
N ALA A 305 8.80 -9.24 22.01
CA ALA A 305 8.91 -7.80 21.68
C ALA A 305 7.82 -6.93 22.35
N PHE A 306 6.63 -7.50 22.52
CA PHE A 306 5.51 -6.93 23.28
C PHE A 306 4.52 -8.05 23.62
N ALA A 307 3.64 -7.80 24.57
CA ALA A 307 2.59 -8.73 24.96
C ALA A 307 1.21 -8.10 24.74
N CYS A 308 0.39 -8.70 23.88
CA CYS A 308 -0.95 -8.19 23.64
C CYS A 308 -2.05 -8.93 24.42
N SER A 309 -2.96 -8.14 24.99
CA SER A 309 -3.97 -8.57 25.95
C SER A 309 -5.32 -7.93 25.62
N ALA A 310 -6.34 -8.76 25.44
CA ALA A 310 -7.71 -8.35 25.19
C ALA A 310 -8.56 -8.58 26.45
N ILE A 311 -9.27 -7.56 26.91
CA ILE A 311 -10.01 -7.57 28.17
C ILE A 311 -11.46 -8.00 27.91
N PHE A 312 -11.94 -8.98 28.68
CA PHE A 312 -13.32 -9.44 28.67
C PHE A 312 -13.91 -9.43 30.08
N PRO A 313 -15.26 -9.37 30.23
CA PRO A 313 -15.92 -9.67 31.50
C PRO A 313 -15.48 -11.04 32.00
N ARG A 314 -15.42 -11.24 33.31
CA ARG A 314 -15.07 -12.53 33.90
C ARG A 314 -16.04 -13.61 33.42
N PHE A 315 -15.49 -14.73 32.96
CA PHE A 315 -16.23 -15.91 32.51
C PHE A 315 -15.56 -17.18 33.04
N GLU A 316 -16.28 -18.30 32.99
CA GLU A 316 -15.74 -19.59 33.44
C GLU A 316 -14.57 -20.05 32.58
N LEU A 317 -13.49 -20.47 33.23
CA LEU A 317 -12.28 -20.88 32.52
C LEU A 317 -12.50 -22.20 31.76
N PRO A 318 -12.17 -22.24 30.47
CA PRO A 318 -12.38 -23.41 29.61
C PRO A 318 -11.33 -24.49 29.86
N CYS A 319 -11.68 -25.76 29.61
CA CYS A 319 -10.73 -26.89 29.57
C CYS A 319 -9.76 -26.92 30.77
N LYS A 320 -10.29 -26.85 32.01
CA LYS A 320 -9.50 -26.78 33.25
C LYS A 320 -8.43 -27.87 33.35
N GLU A 321 -8.68 -29.05 32.80
CA GLU A 321 -7.74 -30.18 32.77
C GLU A 321 -6.48 -29.91 31.93
N SER A 322 -6.60 -29.13 30.86
CA SER A 322 -5.51 -28.82 29.92
C SER A 322 -4.77 -27.51 30.26
N LEU A 323 -5.22 -26.80 31.30
CA LEU A 323 -4.62 -25.56 31.80
C LEU A 323 -3.74 -25.83 33.02
N CYS A 324 -2.54 -25.26 33.02
CA CYS A 324 -1.75 -25.05 34.22
C CYS A 324 -1.87 -23.60 34.68
N LEU A 325 -1.68 -23.39 35.98
CA LEU A 325 -1.73 -22.08 36.63
C LEU A 325 -0.42 -21.86 37.39
N TYR A 326 0.13 -20.67 37.26
CA TYR A 326 1.05 -20.13 38.25
C TYR A 326 0.57 -18.72 38.65
N SER A 327 0.83 -18.32 39.88
CA SER A 327 0.46 -17.00 40.40
C SER A 327 1.70 -16.21 40.71
N ARG A 328 1.68 -14.91 40.43
CA ARG A 328 2.76 -13.99 40.76
C ARG A 328 2.21 -12.67 41.32
N PRO A 329 2.92 -12.01 42.24
CA PRO A 329 2.56 -10.65 42.66
C PRO A 329 2.84 -9.64 41.54
N THR A 330 2.01 -8.61 41.43
CA THR A 330 2.28 -7.42 40.62
C THR A 330 3.06 -6.40 41.45
N VAL A 331 3.58 -5.38 40.78
CA VAL A 331 4.28 -4.24 41.40
C VAL A 331 3.37 -3.47 42.38
N SER A 332 2.06 -3.49 42.10
CA SER A 332 0.98 -2.90 42.89
C SER A 332 0.53 -3.77 44.08
N GLY A 333 1.10 -4.97 44.26
CA GLY A 333 0.80 -5.89 45.37
C GLY A 333 -0.33 -6.89 45.10
N ASP A 334 -1.07 -6.74 44.00
CA ASP A 334 -2.13 -7.69 43.60
C ASP A 334 -1.54 -9.03 43.14
N LEU A 335 -2.23 -10.14 43.40
CA LEU A 335 -1.90 -11.44 42.80
C LEU A 335 -2.49 -11.56 41.39
N VAL A 336 -1.68 -11.95 40.41
CA VAL A 336 -2.16 -12.30 39.05
C VAL A 336 -2.00 -13.79 38.83
N ASN A 337 -3.12 -14.45 38.56
CA ASN A 337 -3.18 -15.83 38.13
C ASN A 337 -2.93 -15.89 36.61
N CYS A 338 -1.89 -16.62 36.21
CA CYS A 338 -1.49 -16.81 34.82
C CYS A 338 -1.79 -18.25 34.38
N TYR A 339 -2.82 -18.41 33.56
CA TYR A 339 -3.22 -19.69 32.96
C TYR A 339 -2.52 -19.91 31.61
N PHE A 340 -1.95 -21.09 31.43
CA PHE A 340 -1.25 -21.49 30.21
C PHE A 340 -1.51 -22.95 29.85
N CYS A 341 -1.37 -23.30 28.58
CA CYS A 341 -1.58 -24.66 28.10
C CYS A 341 -0.48 -25.61 28.61
N LYS A 342 -0.88 -26.74 29.19
CA LYS A 342 0.04 -27.81 29.63
C LYS A 342 0.87 -28.40 28.49
N THR A 343 0.30 -28.46 27.29
CA THR A 343 0.90 -29.14 26.13
C THR A 343 1.90 -28.26 25.39
N CYS A 344 1.55 -27.01 25.09
CA CYS A 344 2.38 -26.13 24.26
C CYS A 344 2.96 -24.92 25.01
N GLY A 345 2.65 -24.73 26.29
CA GLY A 345 3.15 -23.60 27.09
C GLY A 345 2.54 -22.23 26.73
N THR A 346 1.68 -22.16 25.70
CA THR A 346 1.02 -20.90 25.32
C THR A 346 0.24 -20.34 26.50
N ARG A 347 0.54 -19.09 26.86
CA ARG A 347 -0.18 -18.33 27.88
C ARG A 347 -1.50 -17.86 27.31
N ILE A 348 -2.60 -18.10 28.02
CA ILE A 348 -3.95 -17.94 27.47
C ILE A 348 -4.73 -16.87 28.23
N ILE A 349 -4.87 -17.02 29.55
CA ILE A 349 -5.70 -16.13 30.37
C ILE A 349 -4.91 -15.63 31.57
N HIS A 350 -5.05 -14.34 31.85
CA HIS A 350 -4.68 -13.73 33.11
C HIS A 350 -5.94 -13.30 33.87
N SER A 351 -6.00 -13.61 35.16
CA SER A 351 -7.06 -13.12 36.04
C SER A 351 -6.47 -12.63 37.36
N THR A 352 -6.97 -11.53 37.87
CA THR A 352 -6.65 -11.04 39.22
C THR A 352 -7.81 -11.38 40.15
N PRO A 353 -7.59 -12.04 41.30
CA PRO A 353 -8.64 -12.23 42.30
C PRO A 353 -9.24 -10.88 42.71
N GLY A 354 -10.57 -10.80 42.81
CA GLY A 354 -11.26 -9.55 43.14
C GLY A 354 -11.59 -8.63 41.94
N LYS A 355 -11.07 -8.90 40.73
CA LYS A 355 -11.46 -8.15 39.52
C LYS A 355 -12.52 -8.89 38.71
N ASN A 356 -13.52 -8.14 38.23
CA ASN A 356 -14.64 -8.62 37.40
C ASN A 356 -14.29 -8.79 35.92
N VAL A 357 -13.00 -8.71 35.57
CA VAL A 357 -12.49 -8.85 34.21
C VAL A 357 -11.38 -9.88 34.13
N VAL A 358 -11.24 -10.49 32.96
CA VAL A 358 -10.13 -11.37 32.61
C VAL A 358 -9.44 -10.86 31.37
N SER A 359 -8.13 -11.09 31.29
CA SER A 359 -7.31 -10.72 30.15
C SER A 359 -6.98 -11.98 29.35
N VAL A 360 -7.48 -12.05 28.12
CA VAL A 360 -7.17 -13.12 27.17
C VAL A 360 -6.00 -12.66 26.31
N ARG A 361 -5.00 -13.52 26.10
CA ARG A 361 -3.88 -13.21 25.22
C ARG A 361 -4.38 -13.08 23.79
N GLY A 362 -4.12 -11.93 23.19
CA GLY A 362 -4.68 -11.64 21.87
C GLY A 362 -4.20 -12.61 20.80
N GLY A 363 -2.98 -13.16 20.92
CA GLY A 363 -2.46 -14.14 19.97
C GLY A 363 -3.22 -15.47 19.99
N CYS A 364 -4.10 -15.69 20.98
CA CYS A 364 -5.01 -16.82 21.01
C CYS A 364 -6.35 -16.52 20.32
N LEU A 365 -6.68 -15.26 19.99
CA LEU A 365 -8.00 -14.85 19.50
C LEU A 365 -8.05 -14.76 17.98
N GLU A 366 -9.07 -15.37 17.37
CA GLU A 366 -9.33 -15.26 15.94
C GLU A 366 -9.98 -13.91 15.60
N GLY A 367 -9.43 -13.22 14.59
CA GLY A 367 -10.03 -12.00 14.05
C GLY A 367 -9.95 -10.76 14.95
N LEU A 368 -9.03 -10.75 15.93
CA LEU A 368 -8.83 -9.59 16.80
C LEU A 368 -8.26 -8.40 16.00
N ASP A 369 -8.95 -7.26 16.04
CA ASP A 369 -8.48 -5.99 15.45
C ASP A 369 -7.65 -5.20 16.46
N TRP A 370 -6.36 -5.08 16.19
CA TRP A 370 -5.37 -4.45 17.07
C TRP A 370 -5.18 -2.96 16.79
N SER A 371 -5.82 -2.41 15.76
CA SER A 371 -5.64 -1.00 15.35
C SER A 371 -6.04 0.00 16.44
N LYS A 372 -6.89 -0.41 17.38
CA LYS A 372 -7.38 0.38 18.51
C LYS A 372 -6.71 0.04 19.84
N ALA A 373 -5.61 -0.72 19.80
CA ALA A 373 -4.91 -1.11 21.01
C ALA A 373 -4.21 0.09 21.67
N ARG A 374 -4.31 0.16 22.99
CA ARG A 374 -3.57 1.14 23.81
C ARG A 374 -2.19 0.58 24.11
N HIS A 375 -1.16 1.37 23.88
CA HIS A 375 0.23 0.98 24.13
C HIS A 375 0.64 1.42 25.54
N ILE A 376 1.02 0.48 26.39
CA ILE A 376 1.41 0.74 27.79
C ILE A 376 2.86 0.30 28.02
N TRP A 377 3.54 0.93 28.98
CA TRP A 377 4.97 0.73 29.27
C TRP A 377 5.91 1.11 28.12
N VAL A 378 5.56 2.17 27.37
CA VAL A 378 6.23 2.54 26.11
C VAL A 378 7.71 2.92 26.25
N LYS A 379 8.17 3.32 27.44
CA LYS A 379 9.60 3.57 27.73
C LYS A 379 10.49 2.34 27.52
N ARG A 380 9.92 1.13 27.55
CA ARG A 380 10.61 -0.14 27.35
C ARG A 380 10.31 -0.78 25.97
N ALA A 381 9.68 -0.04 25.07
CA ALA A 381 9.33 -0.55 23.75
C ALA A 381 10.57 -0.98 22.96
N MET A 382 10.61 -2.25 22.57
CA MET A 382 11.65 -2.82 21.70
C MET A 382 11.33 -2.64 20.21
N VAL A 383 10.07 -2.29 19.89
CA VAL A 383 9.57 -2.11 18.53
C VAL A 383 8.94 -0.72 18.35
N PRO A 384 8.96 -0.15 17.13
CA PRO A 384 8.31 1.12 16.86
C PRO A 384 6.82 1.10 17.22
N ILE A 385 6.34 2.20 17.81
CA ILE A 385 4.94 2.41 18.15
C ILE A 385 4.28 3.19 16.99
N PRO A 386 3.11 2.75 16.46
CA PRO A 386 2.43 3.47 15.39
C PRO A 386 2.06 4.91 15.77
N GLU A 387 2.13 5.85 14.84
CA GLU A 387 1.74 7.25 15.08
C GLU A 387 0.23 7.38 15.32
N GLY A 388 -0.16 8.21 16.29
CA GLY A 388 -1.57 8.51 16.59
C GLY A 388 -2.31 7.52 17.48
N VAL A 389 -1.63 6.51 18.04
CA VAL A 389 -2.21 5.57 19.01
C VAL A 389 -2.10 6.11 20.45
N GLU A 390 -3.05 5.73 21.30
CA GLU A 390 -2.99 6.09 22.72
C GLU A 390 -1.83 5.37 23.42
N THR A 391 -0.92 6.14 24.01
CA THR A 391 0.27 5.64 24.71
C THR A 391 0.27 6.02 26.19
N SER A 392 0.81 5.15 27.04
CA SER A 392 1.09 5.44 28.45
C SER A 392 2.49 4.95 28.82
N ASP A 393 3.25 5.80 29.51
CA ASP A 393 4.61 5.49 29.97
C ASP A 393 4.66 4.32 30.95
N GLU A 394 3.58 4.14 31.72
CA GLU A 394 3.42 3.12 32.77
C GLU A 394 2.01 2.50 32.71
N GLU A 395 1.61 1.76 33.74
CA GLU A 395 0.24 1.26 33.87
C GLU A 395 -0.73 2.46 34.06
N PRO A 396 -1.85 2.53 33.31
CA PRO A 396 -2.76 3.67 33.40
C PRO A 396 -3.39 3.77 34.79
N GLU A 397 -3.34 4.97 35.38
CA GLU A 397 -3.85 5.27 36.75
C GLU A 397 -5.36 5.06 36.95
N ASN A 398 -6.12 4.79 35.88
CA ASN A 398 -7.58 4.62 35.91
C ASN A 398 -8.07 3.32 35.25
N CYS A 399 -7.53 2.17 35.67
CA CYS A 399 -8.15 0.86 35.42
C CYS A 399 -9.20 0.51 36.50
N SER A 400 -10.10 1.45 36.83
CA SER A 400 -11.26 1.21 37.69
C SER A 400 -12.40 0.55 36.91
N PHE A 401 -12.23 -0.71 36.51
CA PHE A 401 -13.36 -1.56 36.13
C PHE A 401 -13.99 -2.18 37.39
N ASP A 402 -14.44 -1.32 38.30
CA ASP A 402 -15.36 -1.59 39.41
C ASP A 402 -15.77 -0.21 39.96
N THR A 403 -16.97 0.29 39.68
CA THR A 403 -18.13 0.09 40.56
C THR A 403 -19.33 0.72 39.85
N GLY A 404 -20.23 -0.10 39.31
CA GLY A 404 -21.38 0.43 38.58
C GLY A 404 -22.39 -0.62 38.15
N LEU A 405 -22.62 -1.66 38.96
CA LEU A 405 -23.78 -2.57 38.85
C LEU A 405 -23.87 -3.42 40.13
N VAL A 406 -24.23 -2.78 41.25
CA VAL A 406 -24.77 -3.50 42.40
C VAL A 406 -26.29 -3.52 42.22
N ARG A 407 -26.85 -4.67 41.84
CA ARG A 407 -28.05 -5.27 42.44
C ARG A 407 -28.45 -6.56 41.70
N THR A 408 -28.88 -7.53 42.53
CA THR A 408 -29.52 -8.82 42.21
C THR A 408 -28.65 -9.93 41.64
N ALA A 409 -27.99 -10.67 42.54
CA ALA A 409 -27.91 -12.14 42.52
C ALA A 409 -27.34 -12.62 43.87
N GLU A 410 -28.20 -12.67 44.89
CA GLU A 410 -27.98 -13.55 46.03
C GLU A 410 -28.10 -15.00 45.54
N GLY A 411 -27.14 -15.84 45.91
CA GLY A 411 -27.21 -17.29 45.73
C GLY A 411 -26.15 -17.84 44.78
N LEU A 412 -24.97 -18.13 45.33
CA LEU A 412 -24.16 -19.32 45.06
C LEU A 412 -22.85 -19.20 45.87
N GLN A 413 -22.98 -19.45 47.17
CA GLN A 413 -21.86 -19.91 47.99
C GLN A 413 -21.53 -21.36 47.58
N ASN A 414 -20.24 -21.68 47.68
CA ASN A 414 -19.61 -23.02 47.65
C ASN A 414 -19.02 -23.45 46.29
N GLY A 415 -17.69 -23.62 46.29
CA GLY A 415 -16.91 -24.23 45.21
C GLY A 415 -15.43 -24.29 45.62
N GLU A 416 -15.02 -25.47 46.09
CA GLU A 416 -13.80 -25.81 46.82
C GLU A 416 -12.46 -25.32 46.23
N ASP A 417 -11.57 -24.89 47.15
CA ASP A 417 -10.13 -24.75 46.94
C ASP A 417 -9.50 -26.11 46.65
N ILE A 418 -8.97 -26.30 45.44
CA ILE A 418 -8.19 -27.48 45.10
C ILE A 418 -6.71 -27.13 45.32
N GLY A 419 -6.20 -27.52 46.48
CA GLY A 419 -4.79 -27.46 46.83
C GLY A 419 -3.94 -28.34 45.90
N GLY A 420 -2.94 -27.73 45.27
CA GLY A 420 -1.89 -28.41 44.52
C GLY A 420 -0.54 -27.90 44.97
N SER A 421 0.21 -28.74 45.69
CA SER A 421 1.52 -28.46 46.26
C SER A 421 2.59 -28.21 45.19
N GLY A 422 2.87 -26.94 44.87
CA GLY A 422 4.05 -26.54 44.12
C GLY A 422 5.16 -26.12 45.08
N ARG A 423 6.15 -26.98 45.33
CA ARG A 423 7.37 -26.58 46.05
C ARG A 423 8.17 -25.57 45.19
N PRO A 424 8.67 -24.46 45.75
CA PRO A 424 9.56 -23.58 45.01
C PRO A 424 10.91 -24.27 44.77
N PHE A 425 11.36 -24.29 43.52
CA PHE A 425 12.74 -24.68 43.18
C PHE A 425 13.71 -23.59 43.66
N PRO A 426 14.86 -23.96 44.27
CA PRO A 426 15.86 -22.99 44.72
C PRO A 426 16.57 -22.38 43.51
N MET A 427 16.71 -21.05 43.48
CA MET A 427 17.61 -20.37 42.57
C MET A 427 19.05 -20.57 43.05
N SER A 428 19.90 -21.08 42.17
CA SER A 428 21.37 -21.02 42.26
C SER A 428 21.90 -20.05 41.22
#